data_AF-K1UQD2-F1
#
_entry.id   AF-K1UQD2-F1
#
_cell.length_a   1.000
_cell.length_b   1.000
_cell.length_c   1.000
_cell.angle_alpha   90.00
_cell.angle_beta   90.00
_cell.angle_gamma   90.00
#
_symmetry.space_group_name_H-M   'P 1'
#
loop_
_entity.id
_entity.type
_entity.pdbx_description
1 polymer ?
#
loop_
_entity_poly.entity_id
_entity_poly.type
_entity_poly.pdbx_seq_one_letter_code
_entity_poly.pdbx_strand_id
1 'polypeptide(L)'
;MRFISCASYYGSGSSAITDFVSEFDTVYSFTDEEFRFVQDPDGVSDLEYNLVENFNRHNSGHAIKRYKKLVDFYCGNMFGKKYEKFSMGIGKNILKNIL
;
A
#
# COMPACT_ATOMS: atom_id res chain seq x y z
N MET A 1 -3.01 -14.12 -21.38
CA MET A 1 -2.19 -13.12 -20.67
C MET A 1 -1.32 -13.85 -19.66
N ARG A 2 -0.03 -13.54 -19.57
CA ARG A 2 0.90 -14.14 -18.60
C ARG A 2 1.40 -13.02 -17.69
N PHE A 3 1.55 -13.32 -16.40
CA PHE A 3 2.07 -12.38 -15.42
C PHE A 3 3.47 -12.80 -15.00
N ILE A 4 4.34 -11.82 -14.84
CA ILE A 4 5.67 -11.98 -14.25
C ILE A 4 5.61 -11.25 -12.91
N SER A 5 6.00 -11.92 -11.84
CA SER A 5 6.05 -11.33 -10.51
C SER A 5 7.32 -11.79 -9.80
N CYS A 6 8.00 -10.86 -9.16
CA CYS A 6 9.05 -11.17 -8.20
C CYS A 6 8.41 -11.51 -6.85
N ALA A 7 8.79 -12.62 -6.24
CA ALA A 7 8.31 -13.04 -4.92
C ALA A 7 9.53 -13.38 -4.05
N SER A 8 9.73 -12.60 -3.00
CA SER A 8 10.86 -12.75 -2.08
C SER A 8 10.60 -11.99 -0.78
N TYR A 9 11.53 -12.08 0.18
CA TYR A 9 11.49 -11.28 1.40
C TYR A 9 11.76 -9.80 1.10
N TYR A 10 11.18 -8.93 1.92
CA TYR A 10 11.42 -7.49 1.85
C TYR A 10 12.93 -7.18 1.93
N GLY A 11 13.40 -6.29 1.04
CA GLY A 11 14.80 -5.87 0.99
C GLY A 11 15.75 -6.87 0.34
N SER A 12 15.26 -7.90 -0.38
CA SER A 12 16.11 -8.86 -1.09
C SER A 12 16.74 -8.32 -2.38
N GLY A 13 16.41 -7.08 -2.79
CA GLY A 13 16.83 -6.52 -4.08
C GLY A 13 16.03 -7.02 -5.29
N SER A 14 14.78 -7.44 -5.09
CA SER A 14 13.88 -7.86 -6.18
C SER A 14 13.61 -6.75 -7.20
N SER A 15 13.70 -5.47 -6.80
CA SER A 15 13.58 -4.32 -7.69
C SER A 15 14.56 -4.38 -8.86
N ALA A 16 15.81 -4.80 -8.65
CA ALA A 16 16.79 -4.92 -9.72
C ALA A 16 16.37 -5.92 -10.81
N ILE A 17 15.66 -6.99 -10.43
CA ILE A 17 15.12 -7.96 -11.38
C ILE A 17 13.87 -7.41 -12.07
N THR A 18 12.99 -6.71 -11.34
CA THR A 18 11.81 -6.05 -11.92
C THR A 18 12.24 -5.02 -12.96
N ASP A 19 13.23 -4.18 -12.65
CA ASP A 19 13.80 -3.17 -13.54
C ASP A 19 14.39 -3.83 -14.79
N PHE A 20 15.26 -4.83 -14.62
CA PHE A 20 15.85 -5.56 -15.74
C PHE A 20 14.80 -6.18 -16.67
N VAL A 21 13.74 -6.80 -16.12
CA VAL A 21 12.68 -7.43 -16.93
C VAL A 21 11.79 -6.37 -17.60
N SER A 22 11.68 -5.17 -17.04
CA SER A 22 10.93 -4.06 -17.64
C SER A 22 11.60 -3.43 -18.86
N GLU A 23 12.90 -3.67 -19.08
CA GLU A 23 13.64 -3.14 -20.24
C GLU A 23 13.24 -3.80 -21.57
N PHE A 24 12.59 -4.96 -21.54
CA PHE A 24 12.19 -5.67 -22.75
C PHE A 24 10.90 -5.08 -23.34
N ASP A 25 10.91 -4.68 -24.61
CA ASP A 25 9.76 -4.08 -25.33
C ASP A 25 8.48 -4.95 -25.33
N THR A 26 8.61 -6.25 -25.06
CA THR A 26 7.49 -7.20 -24.99
C THR A 26 6.84 -7.28 -23.59
N VAL A 27 7.42 -6.61 -22.60
CA VAL A 27 6.98 -6.60 -21.21
C VAL A 27 6.34 -5.25 -20.90
N TYR A 28 5.12 -5.31 -20.36
CA TYR A 28 4.46 -4.14 -19.83
C TYR A 28 4.66 -4.06 -18.31
N SER A 29 5.35 -3.02 -17.83
CA SER A 29 5.48 -2.74 -16.39
C SER A 29 4.24 -2.00 -15.88
N PHE A 30 3.72 -2.43 -14.73
CA PHE A 30 2.49 -1.87 -14.15
C PHE A 30 2.72 -0.59 -13.34
N THR A 31 3.93 -0.36 -12.84
CA THR A 31 4.27 0.80 -12.01
C THR A 31 5.77 0.92 -11.87
N ASP A 32 6.23 2.15 -11.61
CA ASP A 32 7.64 2.48 -11.32
C ASP A 32 7.90 2.51 -9.79
N GLU A 33 6.87 2.26 -8.98
CA GLU A 33 6.89 2.39 -7.52
C GLU A 33 6.34 1.14 -6.82
N GLU A 34 6.95 0.75 -5.70
CA GLU A 34 6.48 -0.37 -4.88
C GLU A 34 5.25 0.04 -4.04
N PHE A 35 4.11 -0.63 -4.26
CA PHE A 35 2.91 -0.44 -3.45
C PHE A 35 3.00 -1.13 -2.09
N ARG A 36 3.82 -0.55 -1.21
CA ARG A 36 4.09 -1.13 0.10
C ARG A 36 2.94 -1.04 1.09
N PHE A 37 2.08 -0.03 0.97
CA PHE A 37 0.99 0.22 1.92
C PHE A 37 -0.05 -0.91 2.03
N VAL A 38 -0.08 -1.84 1.06
CA VAL A 38 -0.94 -3.02 1.13
C VAL A 38 -0.43 -4.00 2.19
N GLN A 39 0.90 -4.17 2.27
CA GLN A 39 1.58 -5.22 3.04
C GLN A 39 2.30 -4.70 4.28
N ASP A 40 2.63 -3.40 4.33
CA ASP A 40 3.27 -2.80 5.50
C ASP A 40 2.40 -2.98 6.75
N PRO A 41 3.02 -2.99 7.95
CA PRO A 41 2.28 -2.95 9.20
C PRO A 41 1.29 -1.78 9.22
N ASP A 42 0.10 -2.02 9.76
CA ASP A 42 -1.04 -1.10 9.75
C ASP A 42 -1.58 -0.76 8.34
N GLY A 43 -1.15 -1.50 7.32
CA GLY A 43 -1.59 -1.39 5.93
C GLY A 43 -2.97 -1.99 5.66
N VAL A 44 -3.27 -2.19 4.37
CA VAL A 44 -4.59 -2.69 3.95
C VAL A 44 -4.87 -4.10 4.50
N SER A 45 -3.90 -5.00 4.44
CA SER A 45 -4.07 -6.37 4.95
C SER A 45 -4.32 -6.41 6.46
N ASP A 46 -3.60 -5.59 7.23
CA ASP A 46 -3.82 -5.48 8.69
C ASP A 46 -5.20 -4.90 9.01
N LEU A 47 -5.65 -3.90 8.23
CA LEU A 47 -6.98 -3.34 8.38
C LEU A 47 -8.06 -4.39 8.09
N GLU A 48 -7.94 -5.11 6.98
CA GLU A 48 -8.89 -6.15 6.55
C GLU A 48 -9.00 -7.26 7.60
N TYR A 49 -7.87 -7.77 8.09
CA TYR A 49 -7.85 -8.76 9.17
C TYR A 49 -8.61 -8.29 10.41
N ASN A 50 -8.41 -7.05 10.86
CA ASN A 50 -9.09 -6.52 12.06
C ASN A 50 -10.55 -6.12 11.84
N LEU A 51 -11.01 -6.04 10.58
CA LEU A 51 -12.40 -5.75 10.23
C LEU A 51 -13.20 -7.01 9.93
N VAL A 52 -12.57 -8.04 9.37
CA VAL A 52 -13.25 -9.24 8.85
C VAL A 52 -12.97 -10.43 9.74
N GLU A 53 -11.69 -10.82 9.87
CA GLU A 53 -11.29 -12.06 10.54
C GLU A 53 -11.29 -11.94 12.07
N ASN A 54 -10.85 -10.81 12.61
CA ASN A 54 -10.78 -10.51 14.03
C ASN A 54 -11.72 -9.36 14.42
N PHE A 55 -13.00 -9.52 14.06
CA PHE A 55 -14.03 -8.51 14.26
C PHE A 55 -14.35 -8.31 15.75
N ASN A 56 -13.70 -7.32 16.34
CA ASN A 56 -14.00 -6.79 17.67
C ASN A 56 -14.01 -5.27 17.58
N ARG A 57 -15.07 -4.63 18.09
CA ARG A 57 -15.24 -3.17 18.07
C ARG A 57 -13.99 -2.38 18.52
N HIS A 58 -13.26 -2.90 19.51
CA HIS A 58 -12.05 -2.27 20.01
C HIS A 58 -10.89 -2.46 19.02
N ASN A 59 -10.68 -3.68 18.52
CA ASN A 59 -9.63 -3.99 17.55
C ASN A 59 -9.84 -3.23 16.24
N SER A 60 -11.05 -3.27 15.69
CA SER A 60 -11.44 -2.55 14.47
C SER A 60 -11.27 -1.04 14.64
N GLY A 61 -11.72 -0.47 15.78
CA GLY A 61 -11.55 0.95 16.06
C GLY A 61 -10.08 1.38 16.16
N HIS A 62 -9.22 0.54 16.76
CA HIS A 62 -7.78 0.79 16.80
C HIS A 62 -7.13 0.64 15.42
N ALA A 63 -7.49 -0.39 14.65
CA ALA A 63 -6.97 -0.64 13.31
C ALA A 63 -7.28 0.51 12.35
N ILE A 64 -8.51 1.02 12.34
CA ILE A 64 -8.89 2.19 11.52
C ILE A 64 -8.03 3.42 11.86
N LYS A 65 -7.77 3.67 13.15
CA LYS A 65 -6.93 4.81 13.58
C LYS A 65 -5.48 4.64 13.15
N ARG A 66 -4.91 3.43 13.25
CA ARG A 66 -3.54 3.15 12.82
C ARG A 66 -3.40 3.24 11.29
N TYR A 67 -4.34 2.65 10.55
CA TYR A 67 -4.40 2.77 9.09
C TYR A 67 -4.49 4.23 8.64
N LYS A 68 -5.34 5.05 9.29
CA LYS A 68 -5.39 6.50 9.02
C LYS A 68 -4.04 7.18 9.20
N LYS A 69 -3.34 6.87 10.30
CA LYS A 69 -2.00 7.44 10.58
C LYS A 69 -1.00 7.04 9.49
N LEU A 70 -1.05 5.80 9.01
CA LEU A 70 -0.21 5.32 7.91
C LEU A 70 -0.53 6.06 6.60
N VAL A 71 -1.81 6.19 6.26
CA VAL A 71 -2.27 6.94 5.07
C VAL A 71 -1.84 8.40 5.14
N ASP A 72 -2.00 9.06 6.28
CA ASP A 72 -1.58 10.45 6.47
C ASP A 72 -0.05 10.60 6.34
N PHE A 73 0.73 9.64 6.84
CA PHE A 73 2.19 9.60 6.67
C PHE A 73 2.58 9.50 5.19
N TYR A 74 1.95 8.61 4.43
CA TYR A 74 2.29 8.40 3.01
C TYR A 74 1.75 9.47 2.07
N CYS A 75 0.57 10.06 2.36
CA CYS A 75 0.08 11.24 1.66
C CYS A 75 1.03 12.44 1.83
N GLY A 76 1.86 12.40 2.87
CA GLY A 76 2.79 13.46 3.19
C GLY A 76 2.13 14.64 3.89
N ASN A 77 2.99 15.57 4.28
CA ASN A 77 2.68 16.82 4.96
C ASN A 77 3.06 18.01 4.04
N MET A 78 2.88 19.24 4.53
CA MET A 78 3.10 20.48 3.76
C MET A 78 4.51 20.57 3.11
N PHE A 79 5.47 19.76 3.59
CA PHE A 79 6.87 19.74 3.16
C PHE A 79 7.24 18.58 2.22
N GLY A 80 6.31 17.70 1.85
CA GLY A 80 6.61 16.63 0.88
C GLY A 80 5.45 15.69 0.65
N LYS A 81 4.93 15.64 -0.58
CA LYS A 81 3.85 14.76 -1.03
C LYS A 81 4.45 13.50 -1.63
N LYS A 82 4.63 12.43 -0.83
CA LYS A 82 5.28 11.19 -1.30
C LYS A 82 4.40 10.34 -2.23
N TYR A 83 3.14 10.11 -1.87
CA TYR A 83 2.26 9.19 -2.62
C TYR A 83 0.91 9.79 -3.04
N GLU A 84 0.78 11.12 -3.09
CA GLU A 84 -0.50 11.77 -3.40
C GLU A 84 -1.07 11.37 -4.78
N LYS A 85 -0.20 11.04 -5.76
CA LYS A 85 -0.59 10.63 -7.11
C LYS A 85 -1.27 9.25 -7.19
N PHE A 86 -0.95 8.33 -6.27
CA PHE A 86 -1.27 6.89 -6.43
C PHE A 86 -2.51 6.45 -5.65
N SER A 87 -3.58 7.25 -5.63
CA SER A 87 -4.90 6.89 -5.08
C SER A 87 -5.08 6.91 -3.54
N MET A 88 -4.11 7.39 -2.75
CA MET A 88 -4.34 7.62 -1.31
C MET A 88 -5.37 8.72 -1.00
N GLY A 89 -5.77 9.52 -2.00
CA GLY A 89 -6.96 10.34 -1.93
C GLY A 89 -8.24 9.55 -1.63
N ILE A 90 -8.34 8.29 -2.10
CA ILE A 90 -9.47 7.39 -1.82
C ILE A 90 -9.49 7.04 -0.32
N GLY A 91 -8.35 6.63 0.23
CA GLY A 91 -8.22 6.35 1.67
C GLY A 91 -8.60 7.57 2.53
N LYS A 92 -8.13 8.77 2.17
CA LYS A 92 -8.53 10.02 2.85
C LYS A 92 -10.02 10.32 2.73
N ASN A 93 -10.62 10.13 1.57
CA ASN A 93 -12.05 10.41 1.36
C ASN A 93 -12.94 9.41 2.09
N ILE A 94 -12.56 8.12 2.10
CA ILE A 94 -13.26 7.08 2.87
C ILE A 94 -13.13 7.37 4.36
N LEU A 95 -11.93 7.66 4.85
CA LEU A 95 -11.70 7.95 6.26
C LEU A 95 -12.39 9.24 6.73
N LYS A 96 -12.52 10.26 5.88
CA LYS A 96 -13.31 11.47 6.18
C LYS A 96 -14.81 11.21 6.36
N ASN A 97 -15.34 10.16 5.73
CA ASN A 97 -16.75 9.80 5.82
C ASN A 97 -17.04 8.81 6.97
N ILE A 98 -15.99 8.21 7.55
CA ILE A 98 -16.09 7.20 8.61
C ILE A 98 -15.70 7.77 10.00
N LEU A 99 -14.79 8.75 10.05
CA LEU A 99 -14.27 9.39 11.27
C LEU A 99 -14.61 10.87 11.31
#